data_AF-A0ABD3HEN0-F1
#
_entry.id   AF-A0ABD3HEN0-F1
#
_cell.length_a   1.000
_cell.length_b   1.000
_cell.length_c   1.000
_cell.angle_alpha   90.00
_cell.angle_beta   90.00
_cell.angle_gamma   90.00
#
_symmetry.space_group_name_H-M   'P 1'
#
loop_
_entity.id
_entity.type
_entity.pdbx_description
1 polymer ?
#
loop_
_entity_poly.entity_id
_entity_poly.type
_entity_poly.pdbx_seq_one_letter_code
_entity_poly.pdbx_strand_id
1 'polypeptide(L)'
;METERIPSLLKLPSTDGFSSLMRVTKQMETMTSLIVSLLGEVTQVKSAFGDLLHDFKKFRQHAENQTSEIKAQLKLVKEEVQDFSTVQVDMLKHLAQVSEKVVADQKVSLAAIGSVQTTLQDTERKLKTELQSGVRVVPDQFCAWESKLEDGWKLVTEGVKSSILKNEAVMESIQQSVTTSVVPSASSVAQVLEAVESKMKSYAEVTRKVTRDTQTSILQDREKELMARDLRAKNLRIVGMTESEGENVQEVVVALLRDTLQLDALRVDHAIRVGKGDRGPRPILIRFATVDARNNALSHRSKLRGKSLWLDPDLTPLQVENQKKEIQKVKEASSASLIAYMRD
;
A
#
# COMPACT_ATOMS: atom_id res chain seq x y z
N MET A 1 98.71 -0.79 38.06
CA MET A 1 98.48 -0.30 36.68
C MET A 1 97.76 -1.40 35.92
N GLU A 2 96.45 -1.48 36.03
CA GLU A 2 95.63 -2.40 35.23
C GLU A 2 94.40 -1.63 34.75
N THR A 3 94.05 -1.79 33.47
CA THR A 3 92.95 -1.08 32.83
C THR A 3 91.88 -2.08 32.44
N GLU A 4 90.80 -2.16 33.21
CA GLU A 4 89.70 -3.05 32.93
C GLU A 4 88.98 -2.65 31.63
N ARG A 5 89.03 -3.53 30.63
CA ARG A 5 88.27 -3.39 29.39
C ARG A 5 86.87 -3.94 29.58
N ILE A 6 85.88 -3.05 29.65
CA ILE A 6 84.46 -3.41 29.60
C ILE A 6 84.14 -4.04 28.23
N PRO A 7 83.55 -5.26 28.15
CA PRO A 7 83.18 -5.87 26.88
C PRO A 7 81.98 -5.15 26.24
N SER A 8 82.20 -4.53 25.08
CA SER A 8 81.18 -3.83 24.30
C SER A 8 80.26 -4.80 23.52
N LEU A 9 79.45 -5.57 24.25
CA LEU A 9 78.46 -6.51 23.70
C LEU A 9 77.02 -5.96 23.74
N LEU A 10 76.81 -4.86 23.02
CA LEU A 10 75.49 -4.41 22.58
C LEU A 10 75.60 -4.03 21.09
N LYS A 11 75.70 -5.06 20.23
CA LYS A 11 75.56 -4.88 18.78
C LYS A 11 74.13 -4.47 18.48
N LEU A 12 73.92 -3.17 18.28
CA LEU A 12 72.65 -2.62 17.85
C LEU A 12 72.20 -3.30 16.55
N PRO A 13 70.92 -3.69 16.43
CA PRO A 13 70.40 -4.35 15.24
C PRO A 13 70.54 -3.43 14.01
N SER A 14 70.86 -4.03 12.86
CA SER A 14 71.09 -3.31 11.60
C SER A 14 69.90 -2.44 11.19
N THR A 15 70.21 -1.24 10.69
CA THR A 15 69.27 -0.17 10.31
C THR A 15 68.14 -0.61 9.35
N ASP A 16 68.37 -1.65 8.55
CA ASP A 16 67.36 -2.20 7.62
C ASP A 16 66.16 -2.85 8.33
N GLY A 17 66.37 -3.36 9.55
CA GLY A 17 65.29 -3.90 10.37
C GLY A 17 64.29 -2.81 10.78
N PHE A 18 64.78 -1.62 11.13
CA PHE A 18 63.95 -0.47 11.51
C PHE A 18 63.11 0.04 10.34
N SER A 19 63.68 0.08 9.13
CA SER A 19 62.94 0.49 7.91
C SER A 19 61.82 -0.50 7.55
N SER A 20 62.04 -1.80 7.77
CA SER A 20 60.99 -2.80 7.58
C SER A 20 59.89 -2.68 8.64
N LEU A 21 60.26 -2.47 9.90
CA LEU A 21 59.30 -2.26 11.00
C LEU A 21 58.41 -1.03 10.74
N MET A 22 59.00 0.09 10.29
CA MET A 22 58.29 1.33 9.93
C MET A 22 57.38 1.18 8.70
N ARG A 23 57.63 0.23 7.79
CA ARG A 23 56.69 -0.11 6.71
C ARG A 23 55.50 -0.88 7.24
N VAL A 24 55.71 -1.83 8.15
CA VAL A 24 54.66 -2.66 8.76
C VAL A 24 53.73 -1.81 9.63
N THR A 25 54.26 -0.94 10.50
CA THR A 25 53.42 -0.04 11.33
C THR A 25 52.54 0.86 10.45
N LYS A 26 53.11 1.46 9.41
CA LYS A 26 52.37 2.32 8.45
C LYS A 26 51.33 1.56 7.64
N GLN A 27 51.52 0.26 7.39
CA GLN A 27 50.49 -0.63 6.82
C GLN A 27 49.38 -0.94 7.84
N MET A 28 49.71 -1.19 9.11
CA MET A 28 48.70 -1.42 10.16
C MET A 28 47.87 -0.16 10.44
N GLU A 29 48.47 1.03 10.43
CA GLU A 29 47.74 2.31 10.54
C GLU A 29 46.74 2.51 9.39
N THR A 30 47.15 2.21 8.15
CA THR A 30 46.25 2.32 6.99
C THR A 30 45.15 1.25 7.00
N MET A 31 45.43 0.03 7.46
CA MET A 31 44.39 -0.97 7.73
C MET A 31 43.42 -0.51 8.82
N THR A 32 43.91 0.06 9.92
CA THR A 32 43.08 0.50 11.05
C THR A 32 42.19 1.69 10.64
N SER A 33 42.73 2.63 9.86
CA SER A 33 41.97 3.76 9.29
C SER A 33 40.91 3.32 8.27
N LEU A 34 41.18 2.27 7.48
CA LEU A 34 40.14 1.60 6.71
C LEU A 34 39.10 1.06 7.71
N ILE A 35 39.44 0.04 8.50
CA ILE A 35 38.61 -0.62 9.54
C ILE A 35 37.59 0.31 10.23
N VAL A 36 38.06 1.39 10.84
CA VAL A 36 37.23 2.33 11.62
C VAL A 36 36.11 2.97 10.79
N SER A 37 36.28 3.10 9.48
CA SER A 37 35.36 3.91 8.70
C SER A 37 34.13 3.17 8.13
N LEU A 38 34.02 1.81 8.13
CA LEU A 38 32.70 1.13 7.96
C LEU A 38 32.00 0.87 9.28
N LEU A 39 32.74 0.90 10.39
CA LEU A 39 32.05 1.20 11.63
C LEU A 39 31.34 2.56 11.46
N GLY A 40 32.00 3.54 10.81
CA GLY A 40 31.44 4.83 10.39
C GLY A 40 30.20 4.79 9.50
N GLU A 41 30.34 4.75 8.16
CA GLU A 41 29.20 4.96 7.25
C GLU A 41 28.14 3.78 7.33
N VAL A 42 28.24 2.76 8.24
CA VAL A 42 27.28 1.62 8.47
C VAL A 42 26.80 1.57 9.88
N THR A 43 27.41 2.25 10.84
CA THR A 43 26.52 2.95 11.77
C THR A 43 25.64 3.95 11.00
N GLN A 44 26.08 4.56 9.89
CA GLN A 44 25.20 5.38 9.02
C GLN A 44 24.24 4.57 8.12
N VAL A 45 24.61 3.47 7.47
CA VAL A 45 23.64 2.59 6.75
C VAL A 45 22.71 1.91 7.75
N LYS A 46 23.18 1.44 8.92
CA LYS A 46 22.31 0.93 9.99
C LYS A 46 21.42 2.02 10.58
N SER A 47 21.87 3.28 10.62
CA SER A 47 21.02 4.43 10.94
C SER A 47 19.98 4.64 9.85
N ALA A 48 20.36 4.83 8.59
CA ALA A 48 19.46 5.05 7.48
C ALA A 48 18.50 3.86 7.23
N PHE A 49 18.94 2.63 7.50
CA PHE A 49 18.11 1.43 7.48
C PHE A 49 17.24 1.35 8.74
N GLY A 50 17.69 1.91 9.87
CA GLY A 50 16.90 2.12 11.08
C GLY A 50 15.80 3.17 10.88
N ASP A 51 16.11 4.28 10.22
CA ASP A 51 15.20 5.35 9.82
C ASP A 51 14.19 4.81 8.79
N LEU A 52 14.66 4.09 7.77
CA LEU A 52 13.80 3.39 6.80
C LEU A 52 12.93 2.32 7.48
N LEU A 53 13.45 1.55 8.44
CA LEU A 53 12.66 0.61 9.25
C LEU A 53 11.67 1.34 10.16
N HIS A 54 12.01 2.53 10.65
CA HIS A 54 11.12 3.35 11.47
C HIS A 54 9.98 3.94 10.64
N ASP A 55 10.26 4.45 9.44
CA ASP A 55 9.25 4.93 8.50
C ASP A 55 8.42 3.78 7.92
N PHE A 56 9.02 2.62 7.66
CA PHE A 56 8.27 1.41 7.29
C PHE A 56 7.39 0.91 8.44
N LYS A 57 7.83 1.03 9.70
CA LYS A 57 6.99 0.78 10.89
C LYS A 57 5.85 1.79 11.01
N LYS A 58 6.09 3.10 10.78
CA LYS A 58 5.02 4.12 10.74
C LYS A 58 4.02 3.84 9.64
N PHE A 59 4.49 3.54 8.43
CA PHE A 59 3.64 3.19 7.29
C PHE A 59 2.81 1.93 7.59
N ARG A 60 3.44 0.89 8.13
CA ARG A 60 2.76 -0.33 8.56
C ARG A 60 1.71 -0.04 9.64
N GLN A 61 2.05 0.74 10.67
CA GLN A 61 1.09 1.14 11.71
C GLN A 61 -0.08 1.95 11.12
N HIS A 62 0.18 2.85 10.17
CA HIS A 62 -0.87 3.61 9.50
C HIS A 62 -1.77 2.70 8.66
N ALA A 63 -1.21 1.74 7.93
CA ALA A 63 -1.95 0.74 7.16
C ALA A 63 -2.75 -0.22 8.07
N GLU A 64 -2.19 -0.64 9.20
CA GLU A 64 -2.88 -1.43 10.23
C GLU A 64 -4.03 -0.63 10.86
N ASN A 65 -3.82 0.65 11.18
CA ASN A 65 -4.86 1.56 11.69
C ASN A 65 -5.99 1.78 10.67
N GLN A 66 -5.67 2.01 9.39
CA GLN A 66 -6.70 2.10 8.34
C GLN A 66 -7.41 0.77 8.13
N THR A 67 -6.72 -0.36 8.27
CA THR A 67 -7.34 -1.69 8.17
C THR A 67 -8.27 -1.96 9.35
N SER A 68 -7.94 -1.53 10.57
CA SER A 68 -8.85 -1.66 11.72
C SER A 68 -10.04 -0.70 11.63
N GLU A 69 -9.85 0.52 11.12
CA GLU A 69 -10.94 1.47 10.85
C GLU A 69 -11.92 0.90 9.81
N ILE A 70 -11.42 0.42 8.66
CA ILE A 70 -12.25 -0.22 7.63
C ILE A 70 -12.97 -1.45 8.18
N LYS A 71 -12.32 -2.26 9.04
CA LYS A 71 -12.97 -3.40 9.70
C LYS A 71 -14.05 -2.97 10.70
N ALA A 72 -13.87 -1.86 11.41
CA ALA A 72 -14.87 -1.31 12.33
C ALA A 72 -16.10 -0.81 11.55
N GLN A 73 -15.87 -0.05 10.47
CA GLN A 73 -16.95 0.41 9.57
C GLN A 73 -17.69 -0.77 8.92
N LEU A 74 -16.97 -1.79 8.44
CA LEU A 74 -17.57 -3.01 7.88
C LEU A 74 -18.38 -3.80 8.94
N LYS A 75 -17.94 -3.78 10.21
CA LYS A 75 -18.68 -4.39 11.33
C LYS A 75 -19.99 -3.64 11.58
N LEU A 76 -19.96 -2.31 11.65
CA LEU A 76 -21.17 -1.49 11.80
C LEU A 76 -22.17 -1.73 10.67
N VAL A 77 -21.72 -1.68 9.40
CA VAL A 77 -22.59 -1.98 8.24
C VAL A 77 -23.14 -3.41 8.30
N LYS A 78 -22.36 -4.39 8.76
CA LYS A 78 -22.84 -5.76 8.94
C LYS A 78 -23.91 -5.86 10.05
N GLU A 79 -23.74 -5.14 11.15
CA GLU A 79 -24.71 -5.09 12.25
C GLU A 79 -26.01 -4.40 11.78
N GLU A 80 -25.92 -3.26 11.08
CA GLU A 80 -27.07 -2.57 10.48
C GLU A 80 -27.83 -3.45 9.45
N VAL A 81 -27.10 -4.17 8.57
CA VAL A 81 -27.72 -5.09 7.59
C VAL A 81 -28.36 -6.30 8.29
N GLN A 82 -27.77 -6.78 9.39
CA GLN A 82 -28.33 -7.87 10.17
C GLN A 82 -29.61 -7.43 10.90
N ASP A 83 -29.62 -6.23 11.50
CA ASP A 83 -30.80 -5.65 12.15
C ASP A 83 -31.92 -5.33 11.14
N PHE A 84 -31.57 -4.84 9.95
CA PHE A 84 -32.53 -4.70 8.87
C PHE A 84 -33.13 -6.05 8.44
N SER A 85 -32.30 -7.10 8.36
CA SER A 85 -32.76 -8.45 8.03
C SER A 85 -33.65 -9.06 9.11
N THR A 86 -33.39 -8.82 10.40
CA THR A 86 -34.27 -9.33 11.48
C THR A 86 -35.62 -8.60 11.46
N VAL A 87 -35.63 -7.28 11.28
CA VAL A 87 -36.86 -6.49 11.11
C VAL A 87 -37.69 -6.97 9.91
N GLN A 88 -37.06 -7.23 8.75
CA GLN A 88 -37.77 -7.80 7.60
C GLN A 88 -38.34 -9.21 7.88
N VAL A 89 -37.56 -10.08 8.54
CA VAL A 89 -38.00 -11.43 8.90
C VAL A 89 -39.17 -11.39 9.88
N ASP A 90 -39.14 -10.51 10.89
CA ASP A 90 -40.21 -10.40 11.87
C ASP A 90 -41.47 -9.73 11.28
N MET A 91 -41.32 -8.78 10.35
CA MET A 91 -42.44 -8.27 9.55
C MET A 91 -43.09 -9.39 8.71
N LEU A 92 -42.29 -10.25 8.07
CA LEU A 92 -42.80 -11.40 7.31
C LEU A 92 -43.49 -12.44 8.21
N LYS A 93 -42.97 -12.72 9.41
CA LYS A 93 -43.64 -13.57 10.41
C LYS A 93 -44.99 -12.98 10.83
N HIS A 94 -45.04 -11.67 11.09
CA HIS A 94 -46.28 -11.00 11.47
C HIS A 94 -47.32 -11.06 10.34
N LEU A 95 -46.91 -10.81 9.08
CA LEU A 95 -47.78 -10.98 7.91
C LEU A 95 -48.27 -12.43 7.76
N ALA A 96 -47.42 -13.42 7.99
CA ALA A 96 -47.82 -14.83 7.98
C ALA A 96 -48.87 -15.12 9.06
N GLN A 97 -48.66 -14.69 10.31
CA GLN A 97 -49.62 -14.83 11.41
C GLN A 97 -50.96 -14.13 11.15
N VAL A 98 -50.94 -12.95 10.52
CA VAL A 98 -52.16 -12.26 10.09
C VAL A 98 -52.88 -13.06 9.00
N SER A 99 -52.14 -13.59 8.02
CA SER A 99 -52.73 -14.42 6.95
C SER A 99 -53.36 -15.72 7.50
N GLU A 100 -52.72 -16.38 8.46
CA GLU A 100 -53.27 -17.58 9.12
C GLU A 100 -54.57 -17.28 9.87
N LYS A 101 -54.64 -16.14 10.57
CA LYS A 101 -55.88 -15.68 11.24
C LYS A 101 -57.00 -15.41 10.24
N VAL A 102 -56.71 -14.67 9.17
CA VAL A 102 -57.71 -14.41 8.10
C VAL A 102 -58.20 -15.70 7.46
N VAL A 103 -57.31 -16.67 7.20
CA VAL A 103 -57.70 -17.99 6.68
C VAL A 103 -58.53 -18.80 7.68
N ALA A 104 -58.25 -18.69 8.99
CA ALA A 104 -59.06 -19.32 10.04
C ALA A 104 -60.46 -18.70 10.12
N ASP A 105 -60.57 -17.38 10.10
CA ASP A 105 -61.86 -16.65 10.13
C ASP A 105 -62.69 -16.93 8.85
N GLN A 106 -62.03 -17.04 7.69
CA GLN A 106 -62.66 -17.48 6.45
C GLN A 106 -63.15 -18.94 6.53
N LYS A 107 -62.39 -19.87 7.13
CA LYS A 107 -62.84 -21.25 7.34
C LYS A 107 -64.06 -21.33 8.27
N VAL A 108 -64.10 -20.54 9.34
CA VAL A 108 -65.29 -20.44 10.22
C VAL A 108 -66.50 -19.92 9.43
N SER A 109 -66.31 -18.88 8.61
CA SER A 109 -67.36 -18.32 7.76
C SER A 109 -67.87 -19.34 6.72
N LEU A 110 -66.99 -20.10 6.08
CA LEU A 110 -67.36 -21.16 5.13
C LEU A 110 -68.08 -22.33 5.81
N ALA A 111 -67.69 -22.70 7.04
CA ALA A 111 -68.40 -23.72 7.82
C ALA A 111 -69.83 -23.27 8.18
N ALA A 112 -70.02 -21.98 8.49
CA ALA A 112 -71.35 -21.41 8.71
C ALA A 112 -72.21 -21.42 7.43
N ILE A 113 -71.63 -21.08 6.27
CA ILE A 113 -72.33 -21.20 4.97
C ILE A 113 -72.72 -22.66 4.69
N GLY A 114 -71.82 -23.61 4.97
CA GLY A 114 -72.10 -25.04 4.84
C GLY A 114 -73.24 -25.53 5.73
N SER A 115 -73.33 -25.06 6.99
CA SER A 115 -74.43 -25.43 7.88
C SER A 115 -75.78 -24.88 7.40
N VAL A 116 -75.82 -23.63 6.89
CA VAL A 116 -77.01 -23.06 6.22
C VAL A 116 -77.41 -23.89 5.00
N GLN A 117 -76.45 -24.29 4.16
CA GLN A 117 -76.71 -25.13 2.98
C GLN A 117 -77.29 -26.51 3.37
N THR A 118 -76.77 -27.16 4.41
CA THR A 118 -77.34 -28.44 4.90
C THR A 118 -78.76 -28.27 5.45
N THR A 119 -79.01 -27.18 6.17
CA THR A 119 -80.36 -26.83 6.68
C THR A 119 -81.35 -26.59 5.53
N LEU A 120 -80.90 -25.91 4.46
CA LEU A 120 -81.68 -25.70 3.25
C LEU A 120 -82.02 -27.03 2.54
N GLN A 121 -81.06 -27.93 2.38
CA GLN A 121 -81.29 -29.26 1.80
C GLN A 121 -82.21 -30.14 2.67
N ASP A 122 -82.12 -30.03 3.99
CA ASP A 122 -83.02 -30.74 4.92
C ASP A 122 -84.46 -30.22 4.83
N THR A 123 -84.65 -28.90 4.71
CA THR A 123 -85.99 -28.31 4.52
C THR A 123 -86.58 -28.64 3.14
N GLU A 124 -85.77 -28.61 2.08
CA GLU A 124 -86.18 -29.05 0.74
C GLU A 124 -86.62 -30.53 0.75
N ARG A 125 -85.85 -31.42 1.40
CA ARG A 125 -86.20 -32.84 1.55
C ARG A 125 -87.48 -33.05 2.35
N LYS A 126 -87.72 -32.29 3.42
CA LYS A 126 -88.98 -32.35 4.19
C LYS A 126 -90.18 -31.97 3.33
N LEU A 127 -90.12 -30.82 2.65
CA LEU A 127 -91.21 -30.37 1.77
C LEU A 127 -91.48 -31.35 0.63
N LYS A 128 -90.45 -31.91 0.01
CA LYS A 128 -90.61 -32.93 -1.03
C LYS A 128 -91.33 -34.18 -0.51
N THR A 129 -91.12 -34.52 0.77
CA THR A 129 -91.80 -35.64 1.44
C THR A 129 -93.26 -35.29 1.79
N GLU A 130 -93.53 -34.07 2.27
CA GLU A 130 -94.88 -33.58 2.57
C GLU A 130 -95.74 -33.40 1.31
N LEU A 131 -95.14 -32.97 0.20
CA LEU A 131 -95.80 -32.88 -1.10
C LEU A 131 -96.18 -34.28 -1.64
N GLN A 132 -95.33 -35.29 -1.39
CA GLN A 132 -95.56 -36.68 -1.79
C GLN A 132 -96.59 -37.41 -0.91
N SER A 133 -96.75 -37.01 0.36
CA SER A 133 -97.74 -37.62 1.27
C SER A 133 -99.18 -37.10 1.07
N GLY A 134 -99.41 -36.19 0.10
CA GLY A 134 -100.73 -35.72 -0.28
C GLY A 134 -101.38 -34.76 0.72
N VAL A 135 -100.62 -34.23 1.68
CA VAL A 135 -101.08 -33.21 2.62
C VAL A 135 -101.40 -31.93 1.85
N ARG A 136 -102.61 -31.38 2.02
CA ARG A 136 -102.90 -30.00 1.59
C ARG A 136 -102.09 -29.05 2.47
N VAL A 137 -100.92 -28.64 1.98
CA VAL A 137 -100.15 -27.55 2.59
C VAL A 137 -101.06 -26.32 2.66
N VAL A 138 -101.31 -25.83 3.88
CA VAL A 138 -102.14 -24.64 4.10
C VAL A 138 -101.33 -23.42 3.62
N PRO A 139 -101.89 -22.52 2.79
CA PRO A 139 -101.15 -21.37 2.24
C PRO A 139 -100.37 -20.57 3.29
N ASP A 140 -100.93 -20.40 4.49
CA ASP A 140 -100.31 -19.67 5.60
C ASP A 140 -98.96 -20.29 6.04
N GLN A 141 -98.79 -21.61 5.95
CA GLN A 141 -97.53 -22.29 6.26
C GLN A 141 -96.47 -22.07 5.18
N PHE A 142 -96.88 -21.92 3.91
CA PHE A 142 -95.97 -21.60 2.81
C PHE A 142 -95.42 -20.17 2.95
N CYS A 143 -96.28 -19.18 3.19
CA CYS A 143 -95.86 -17.80 3.44
C CYS A 143 -94.90 -17.68 4.64
N ALA A 144 -95.18 -18.41 5.73
CA ALA A 144 -94.31 -18.47 6.90
C ALA A 144 -92.96 -19.18 6.65
N TRP A 145 -92.84 -19.98 5.59
CA TRP A 145 -91.59 -20.61 5.17
C TRP A 145 -90.80 -19.71 4.22
N GLU A 146 -91.46 -19.07 3.26
CA GLU A 146 -90.87 -18.09 2.34
C GLU A 146 -90.23 -16.91 3.10
N SER A 147 -90.94 -16.35 4.09
CA SER A 147 -90.39 -15.31 4.99
C SER A 147 -89.11 -15.77 5.70
N LYS A 148 -89.07 -17.03 6.20
CA LYS A 148 -87.89 -17.56 6.90
C LYS A 148 -86.69 -17.79 5.95
N LEU A 149 -86.95 -18.15 4.70
CA LEU A 149 -85.91 -18.24 3.68
C LEU A 149 -85.36 -16.85 3.33
N GLU A 150 -86.24 -15.85 3.17
CA GLU A 150 -85.83 -14.48 2.84
C GLU A 150 -85.01 -13.85 3.98
N ASP A 151 -85.44 -14.03 5.23
CA ASP A 151 -84.71 -13.57 6.42
C ASP A 151 -83.36 -14.29 6.58
N GLY A 152 -83.33 -15.61 6.35
CA GLY A 152 -82.10 -16.40 6.34
C GLY A 152 -81.12 -15.95 5.25
N TRP A 153 -81.63 -15.61 4.06
CA TRP A 153 -80.81 -15.10 2.96
C TRP A 153 -80.26 -13.70 3.25
N LYS A 154 -81.08 -12.81 3.81
CA LYS A 154 -80.64 -11.48 4.27
C LYS A 154 -79.49 -11.60 5.27
N LEU A 155 -79.65 -12.41 6.31
CA LEU A 155 -78.60 -12.69 7.31
C LEU A 155 -77.28 -13.18 6.69
N VAL A 156 -77.33 -14.10 5.71
CA VAL A 156 -76.13 -14.57 5.01
C VAL A 156 -75.49 -13.44 4.18
N THR A 157 -76.28 -12.68 3.42
CA THR A 157 -75.74 -11.60 2.58
C THR A 157 -75.13 -10.45 3.39
N GLU A 158 -75.73 -10.07 4.53
CA GLU A 158 -75.18 -9.06 5.43
C GLU A 158 -73.91 -9.55 6.13
N GLY A 159 -73.87 -10.82 6.56
CA GLY A 159 -72.68 -11.44 7.14
C GLY A 159 -71.51 -11.46 6.15
N VAL A 160 -71.74 -11.89 4.91
CA VAL A 160 -70.73 -11.88 3.84
C VAL A 160 -70.24 -10.45 3.55
N LYS A 161 -71.16 -9.48 3.43
CA LYS A 161 -70.84 -8.07 3.19
C LYS A 161 -69.99 -7.47 4.32
N SER A 162 -70.30 -7.77 5.58
CA SER A 162 -69.53 -7.33 6.75
C SER A 162 -68.09 -7.88 6.72
N SER A 163 -67.92 -9.16 6.38
CA SER A 163 -66.60 -9.80 6.27
C SER A 163 -65.76 -9.25 5.12
N ILE A 164 -66.37 -8.91 3.97
CA ILE A 164 -65.67 -8.27 2.85
C ILE A 164 -65.10 -6.91 3.27
N LEU A 165 -65.93 -6.04 3.87
CA LEU A 165 -65.52 -4.70 4.30
C LEU A 165 -64.39 -4.72 5.34
N LYS A 166 -64.39 -5.71 6.25
CA LYS A 166 -63.30 -5.90 7.22
C LYS A 166 -61.98 -6.28 6.54
N ASN A 167 -62.02 -7.16 5.54
CA ASN A 167 -60.83 -7.57 4.81
C ASN A 167 -60.25 -6.42 3.97
N GLU A 168 -61.11 -5.60 3.37
CA GLU A 168 -60.71 -4.42 2.59
C GLU A 168 -59.96 -3.39 3.46
N ALA A 169 -60.49 -3.05 4.64
CA ALA A 169 -59.83 -2.16 5.60
C ALA A 169 -58.47 -2.70 6.11
N VAL A 170 -58.33 -4.02 6.28
CA VAL A 170 -57.05 -4.65 6.65
C VAL A 170 -56.03 -4.53 5.52
N MET A 171 -56.46 -4.71 4.26
CA MET A 171 -55.59 -4.57 3.09
C MET A 171 -55.10 -3.12 2.91
N GLU A 172 -55.97 -2.11 3.09
CA GLU A 172 -55.56 -0.71 3.06
C GLU A 172 -54.53 -0.38 4.16
N SER A 173 -54.73 -0.88 5.38
CA SER A 173 -53.80 -0.68 6.50
C SER A 173 -52.42 -1.30 6.22
N ILE A 174 -52.38 -2.51 5.66
CA ILE A 174 -51.13 -3.16 5.23
C ILE A 174 -50.44 -2.35 4.14
N GLN A 175 -51.19 -1.90 3.12
CA GLN A 175 -50.66 -1.10 2.01
C GLN A 175 -50.07 0.23 2.50
N GLN A 176 -50.74 0.91 3.43
CA GLN A 176 -50.25 2.17 4.03
C GLN A 176 -48.99 1.94 4.87
N SER A 177 -48.94 0.85 5.66
CA SER A 177 -47.78 0.50 6.48
C SER A 177 -46.53 0.20 5.63
N VAL A 178 -46.67 -0.60 4.57
CA VAL A 178 -45.60 -0.91 3.61
C VAL A 178 -45.10 0.35 2.92
N THR A 179 -46.01 1.21 2.44
CA THR A 179 -45.66 2.45 1.74
C THR A 179 -44.89 3.43 2.63
N THR A 180 -45.27 3.54 3.91
CA THR A 180 -44.70 4.54 4.82
C THR A 180 -43.35 4.13 5.41
N SER A 181 -43.11 2.82 5.62
CA SER A 181 -41.91 2.33 6.31
C SER A 181 -40.80 1.81 5.39
N VAL A 182 -41.16 1.10 4.31
CA VAL A 182 -40.19 0.39 3.47
C VAL A 182 -39.62 1.29 2.38
N VAL A 183 -40.46 2.12 1.74
CA VAL A 183 -40.07 2.95 0.60
C VAL A 183 -39.02 4.04 0.94
N PRO A 184 -39.15 4.81 2.05
CA PRO A 184 -38.14 5.83 2.39
C PRO A 184 -36.79 5.20 2.74
N SER A 185 -36.82 4.08 3.45
CA SER A 185 -35.63 3.32 3.87
C SER A 185 -34.85 2.79 2.66
N ALA A 186 -35.55 2.23 1.66
CA ALA A 186 -34.93 1.78 0.42
C ALA A 186 -34.29 2.94 -0.38
N SER A 187 -34.95 4.10 -0.45
CA SER A 187 -34.40 5.30 -1.10
C SER A 187 -33.15 5.84 -0.38
N SER A 188 -33.13 5.79 0.96
CA SER A 188 -31.96 6.21 1.75
C SER A 188 -30.75 5.30 1.49
N VAL A 189 -30.96 3.98 1.50
CA VAL A 189 -29.89 3.00 1.21
C VAL A 189 -29.33 3.19 -0.20
N ALA A 190 -30.17 3.46 -1.20
CA ALA A 190 -29.71 3.74 -2.57
C ALA A 190 -28.80 4.99 -2.65
N GLN A 191 -29.17 6.07 -1.97
CA GLN A 191 -28.37 7.30 -1.92
C GLN A 191 -27.03 7.09 -1.20
N VAL A 192 -27.00 6.31 -0.11
CA VAL A 192 -25.76 5.94 0.59
C VAL A 192 -24.86 5.09 -0.31
N LEU A 193 -25.42 4.12 -1.06
CA LEU A 193 -24.66 3.28 -1.99
C LEU A 193 -23.99 4.13 -3.09
N GLU A 194 -24.73 5.05 -3.70
CA GLU A 194 -24.21 5.96 -4.74
C GLU A 194 -23.13 6.92 -4.18
N ALA A 195 -23.31 7.40 -2.95
CA ALA A 195 -22.31 8.21 -2.25
C ALA A 195 -21.03 7.44 -1.91
N VAL A 196 -21.13 6.13 -1.62
CA VAL A 196 -19.97 5.24 -1.42
C VAL A 196 -19.28 4.96 -2.75
N GLU A 197 -20.03 4.59 -3.80
CA GLU A 197 -19.46 4.34 -5.12
C GLU A 197 -18.71 5.54 -5.70
N SER A 198 -19.30 6.75 -5.59
CA SER A 198 -18.68 7.98 -6.09
C SER A 198 -17.38 8.32 -5.34
N LYS A 199 -17.32 8.10 -4.02
CA LYS A 199 -16.07 8.19 -3.24
C LYS A 199 -15.05 7.12 -3.64
N MET A 200 -15.45 5.86 -3.82
CA MET A 200 -14.52 4.81 -4.28
C MET A 200 -13.94 5.12 -5.67
N LYS A 201 -14.77 5.64 -6.59
CA LYS A 201 -14.35 6.10 -7.91
C LYS A 201 -13.34 7.27 -7.81
N SER A 202 -13.53 8.22 -6.90
CA SER A 202 -12.59 9.34 -6.71
C SER A 202 -11.26 8.91 -6.09
N TYR A 203 -11.27 8.06 -5.06
CA TYR A 203 -10.06 7.51 -4.46
C TYR A 203 -9.24 6.70 -5.47
N ALA A 204 -9.89 5.83 -6.26
CA ALA A 204 -9.21 5.05 -7.30
C ALA A 204 -8.49 5.95 -8.33
N GLU A 205 -9.09 7.08 -8.71
CA GLU A 205 -8.47 8.02 -9.64
C GLU A 205 -7.31 8.81 -9.00
N VAL A 206 -7.42 9.20 -7.73
CA VAL A 206 -6.30 9.81 -6.98
C VAL A 206 -5.12 8.84 -6.89
N THR A 207 -5.37 7.57 -6.55
CA THR A 207 -4.31 6.54 -6.51
C THR A 207 -3.65 6.37 -7.88
N ARG A 208 -4.41 6.26 -8.98
CA ARG A 208 -3.86 6.15 -10.34
C ARG A 208 -2.96 7.34 -10.71
N LYS A 209 -3.37 8.56 -10.37
CA LYS A 209 -2.58 9.77 -10.62
C LYS A 209 -1.27 9.73 -9.85
N VAL A 210 -1.33 9.54 -8.53
CA VAL A 210 -0.13 9.44 -7.67
C VAL A 210 0.83 8.36 -8.16
N THR A 211 0.34 7.17 -8.54
CA THR A 211 1.20 6.11 -9.09
C THR A 211 1.84 6.51 -10.42
N ARG A 212 1.06 7.11 -11.36
CA ARG A 212 1.59 7.56 -12.66
C ARG A 212 2.63 8.66 -12.51
N ASP A 213 2.37 9.65 -11.67
CA ASP A 213 3.25 10.80 -11.46
C ASP A 213 4.55 10.36 -10.78
N THR A 214 4.46 9.47 -9.79
CA THR A 214 5.61 8.84 -9.12
C THR A 214 6.45 8.03 -10.12
N GLN A 215 5.81 7.19 -10.94
CA GLN A 215 6.52 6.39 -11.95
C GLN A 215 7.21 7.27 -13.00
N THR A 216 6.54 8.34 -13.44
CA THR A 216 7.10 9.30 -14.41
C THR A 216 8.31 10.04 -13.82
N SER A 217 8.22 10.48 -12.57
CA SER A 217 9.34 11.13 -11.84
C SER A 217 10.55 10.21 -11.72
N ILE A 218 10.35 8.95 -11.29
CA ILE A 218 11.42 7.95 -11.17
C ILE A 218 12.12 7.68 -12.51
N LEU A 219 11.37 7.64 -13.61
CA LEU A 219 11.94 7.45 -14.95
C LEU A 219 12.76 8.67 -15.39
N GLN A 220 12.25 9.89 -15.18
CA GLN A 220 12.98 11.12 -15.52
C GLN A 220 14.27 11.28 -14.72
N ASP A 221 14.27 10.97 -13.42
CA ASP A 221 15.48 11.07 -12.60
C ASP A 221 16.51 9.99 -12.96
N ARG A 222 16.05 8.80 -13.35
CA ARG A 222 16.92 7.74 -13.89
C ARG A 222 17.55 8.15 -15.23
N GLU A 223 16.80 8.81 -16.11
CA GLU A 223 17.31 9.31 -17.39
C GLU A 223 18.36 10.41 -17.20
N LYS A 224 18.08 11.42 -16.34
CA LYS A 224 19.04 12.47 -15.98
C LYS A 224 20.34 11.89 -15.43
N GLU A 225 20.26 10.89 -14.55
CA GLU A 225 21.43 10.22 -13.98
C GLU A 225 22.23 9.44 -15.03
N LEU A 226 21.59 8.78 -15.99
CA LEU A 226 22.30 8.11 -17.11
C LEU A 226 23.03 9.13 -17.99
N MET A 227 22.37 10.21 -18.40
CA MET A 227 23.00 11.30 -19.17
C MET A 227 24.17 11.94 -18.40
N ALA A 228 24.03 12.13 -17.09
CA ALA A 228 25.09 12.66 -16.24
C ALA A 228 26.29 11.70 -16.12
N ARG A 229 26.05 10.38 -16.06
CA ARG A 229 27.13 9.37 -16.09
C ARG A 229 27.88 9.37 -17.41
N ASP A 230 27.18 9.37 -18.54
CA ASP A 230 27.82 9.32 -19.86
C ASP A 230 28.68 10.57 -20.12
N LEU A 231 28.20 11.75 -19.70
CA LEU A 231 28.96 12.99 -19.80
C LEU A 231 30.25 12.99 -18.96
N ARG A 232 30.23 12.31 -17.80
CA ARG A 232 31.37 12.21 -16.87
C ARG A 232 32.23 10.95 -17.06
N ALA A 233 31.79 9.96 -17.85
CA ALA A 233 32.50 8.69 -18.01
C ALA A 233 33.93 8.86 -18.59
N LYS A 234 34.18 9.95 -19.31
CA LYS A 234 35.48 10.34 -19.87
C LYS A 234 36.30 11.28 -18.98
N ASN A 235 35.75 11.68 -17.84
CA ASN A 235 36.36 12.66 -16.95
C ASN A 235 37.18 11.99 -15.84
N LEU A 236 38.21 12.70 -15.38
CA LEU A 236 39.09 12.33 -14.27
C LEU A 236 39.40 13.57 -13.44
N ARG A 237 39.47 13.42 -12.12
CA ARG A 237 39.84 14.51 -11.22
C ARG A 237 41.21 14.27 -10.61
N ILE A 238 42.10 15.26 -10.70
CA ILE A 238 43.38 15.28 -9.99
C ILE A 238 43.26 16.16 -8.76
N VAL A 239 43.69 15.66 -7.61
CA VAL A 239 43.69 16.39 -6.33
C VAL A 239 45.11 16.49 -5.77
N GLY A 240 45.42 17.62 -5.14
CA GLY A 240 46.71 17.88 -4.46
C GLY A 240 47.81 18.46 -5.35
N MET A 241 47.53 18.69 -6.64
CA MET A 241 48.49 19.34 -7.55
C MET A 241 48.64 20.82 -7.19
N THR A 242 49.86 21.26 -6.88
CA THR A 242 50.17 22.67 -6.56
C THR A 242 49.70 23.59 -7.69
N GLU A 243 49.21 24.77 -7.33
CA GLU A 243 48.68 25.78 -8.25
C GLU A 243 49.71 26.90 -8.41
N SER A 244 50.06 27.24 -9.65
CA SER A 244 50.98 28.34 -9.97
C SER A 244 50.24 29.45 -10.71
N GLU A 245 50.58 30.71 -10.43
CA GLU A 245 49.99 31.86 -11.12
C GLU A 245 50.37 31.82 -12.61
N GLY A 246 49.37 31.93 -13.50
CA GLY A 246 49.56 31.83 -14.95
C GLY A 246 49.82 30.43 -15.51
N GLU A 247 49.60 29.34 -14.74
CA GLU A 247 49.85 27.98 -15.24
C GLU A 247 48.98 27.58 -16.44
N ASN A 248 49.58 26.93 -17.44
CA ASN A 248 48.82 26.20 -18.45
C ASN A 248 48.44 24.82 -17.89
N VAL A 249 47.23 24.71 -17.36
CA VAL A 249 46.68 23.49 -16.74
C VAL A 249 46.79 22.26 -17.66
N GLN A 250 46.66 22.43 -18.98
CA GLN A 250 46.72 21.30 -19.92
C GLN A 250 48.15 20.78 -20.11
N GLU A 251 49.15 21.66 -20.22
CA GLU A 251 50.56 21.27 -20.28
C GLU A 251 51.02 20.60 -18.98
N VAL A 252 50.62 21.16 -17.83
CA VAL A 252 50.89 20.62 -16.50
C VAL A 252 50.33 19.20 -16.34
N VAL A 253 49.11 18.95 -16.85
CA VAL A 253 48.52 17.61 -16.88
C VAL A 253 49.26 16.66 -17.82
N VAL A 254 49.61 17.11 -19.03
CA VAL A 254 50.33 16.26 -20.01
C VAL A 254 51.72 15.87 -19.49
N ALA A 255 52.43 16.80 -18.85
CA ALA A 255 53.69 16.52 -18.15
C ALA A 255 53.50 15.48 -17.04
N LEU A 256 52.46 15.60 -16.21
CA LEU A 256 52.17 14.60 -15.16
C LEU A 256 51.89 13.19 -15.75
N LEU A 257 51.09 13.10 -16.82
CA LEU A 257 50.77 11.82 -17.48
C LEU A 257 52.02 11.15 -18.07
N ARG A 258 52.88 11.91 -18.75
CA ARG A 258 54.16 11.44 -19.29
C ARG A 258 55.17 11.14 -18.19
N ASP A 259 55.61 12.16 -17.44
CA ASP A 259 56.78 12.06 -16.57
C ASP A 259 56.53 11.18 -15.34
N THR A 260 55.29 11.13 -14.84
CA THR A 260 54.94 10.37 -13.63
C THR A 260 54.18 9.09 -13.90
N LEU A 261 53.21 9.08 -14.82
CA LEU A 261 52.47 7.84 -15.14
C LEU A 261 53.13 7.03 -16.26
N GLN A 262 54.04 7.61 -17.05
CA GLN A 262 54.69 7.01 -18.23
C GLN A 262 53.67 6.66 -19.33
N LEU A 263 52.81 7.64 -19.67
CA LEU A 263 51.68 7.49 -20.59
C LEU A 263 51.73 8.54 -21.71
N ASP A 264 52.67 8.36 -22.65
CA ASP A 264 53.00 9.35 -23.70
C ASP A 264 51.94 9.51 -24.81
N ALA A 265 51.04 8.53 -24.96
CA ALA A 265 50.07 8.46 -26.06
C ALA A 265 48.64 8.87 -25.67
N LEU A 266 48.41 9.43 -24.47
CA LEU A 266 47.07 9.79 -24.01
C LEU A 266 46.62 11.16 -24.53
N ARG A 267 45.62 11.16 -25.42
CA ARG A 267 44.93 12.38 -25.86
C ARG A 267 44.00 12.93 -24.76
N VAL A 268 44.42 14.04 -24.17
CA VAL A 268 43.60 14.90 -23.32
C VAL A 268 42.89 15.94 -24.20
N ASP A 269 41.56 15.99 -24.14
CA ASP A 269 40.79 16.97 -24.91
C ASP A 269 40.73 18.32 -24.18
N HIS A 270 40.64 18.32 -22.85
CA HIS A 270 40.48 19.53 -22.03
C HIS A 270 40.90 19.29 -20.58
N ALA A 271 41.47 20.29 -19.92
CA ALA A 271 41.81 20.26 -18.49
C ALA A 271 41.61 21.64 -17.83
N ILE A 272 40.88 21.71 -16.70
CA ILE A 272 40.60 22.95 -15.97
C ILE A 272 40.66 22.77 -14.45
N ARG A 273 41.07 23.80 -13.72
CA ARG A 273 40.90 23.88 -12.26
C ARG A 273 39.41 24.07 -11.93
N VAL A 274 38.90 23.35 -10.93
CA VAL A 274 37.49 23.41 -10.49
C VAL A 274 37.39 23.71 -8.99
N GLY A 275 36.38 24.50 -8.61
CA GLY A 275 36.15 24.92 -7.21
C GLY A 275 36.74 26.29 -6.85
N LYS A 276 36.56 26.68 -5.58
CA LYS A 276 37.07 27.94 -5.01
C LYS A 276 38.51 27.76 -4.49
N GLY A 277 39.33 28.81 -4.58
CA GLY A 277 40.76 28.77 -4.21
C GLY A 277 41.04 28.83 -2.70
N ASP A 278 40.00 29.00 -1.88
CA ASP A 278 40.12 29.44 -0.48
C ASP A 278 40.65 28.36 0.48
N ARG A 279 40.78 27.10 0.04
CA ARG A 279 41.10 25.93 0.90
C ARG A 279 42.18 25.02 0.32
N GLY A 280 43.24 25.61 -0.23
CA GLY A 280 44.37 24.89 -0.82
C GLY A 280 44.22 24.65 -2.32
N PRO A 281 45.13 23.85 -2.94
CA PRO A 281 45.21 23.75 -4.39
C PRO A 281 43.94 23.18 -5.01
N ARG A 282 43.37 23.89 -5.98
CA ARG A 282 42.08 23.52 -6.59
C ARG A 282 42.23 22.21 -7.38
N PRO A 283 41.30 21.25 -7.27
CA PRO A 283 41.32 20.05 -8.11
C PRO A 283 41.32 20.39 -9.61
N ILE A 284 41.98 19.57 -10.42
CA ILE A 284 41.91 19.67 -11.89
C ILE A 284 40.89 18.64 -12.39
N LEU A 285 39.92 19.07 -13.20
CA LEU A 285 39.05 18.19 -13.97
C LEU A 285 39.61 18.04 -15.39
N ILE A 286 39.91 16.80 -15.79
CA ILE A 286 40.42 16.42 -17.09
C ILE A 286 39.33 15.67 -17.85
N ARG A 287 39.20 15.93 -19.15
CA ARG A 287 38.39 15.13 -20.07
C ARG A 287 39.29 14.46 -21.11
N PHE A 288 39.18 13.14 -21.20
CA PHE A 288 39.88 12.33 -22.21
C PHE A 288 39.01 12.13 -23.46
N ALA A 289 39.64 11.83 -24.59
CA ALA A 289 38.93 11.50 -25.82
C ALA A 289 38.07 10.22 -25.70
N THR A 290 38.55 9.21 -24.96
CA THR A 290 37.89 7.92 -24.76
C THR A 290 37.82 7.53 -23.28
N VAL A 291 36.88 6.64 -22.93
CA VAL A 291 36.78 6.09 -21.57
C VAL A 291 37.99 5.19 -21.27
N ASP A 292 38.52 4.48 -22.26
CA ASP A 292 39.69 3.61 -22.10
C ASP A 292 40.97 4.40 -21.79
N ALA A 293 41.13 5.59 -22.38
CA ALA A 293 42.21 6.51 -22.03
C ALA A 293 42.15 6.93 -20.54
N ARG A 294 40.93 7.24 -20.05
CA ARG A 294 40.67 7.54 -18.63
C ARG A 294 40.94 6.34 -17.72
N ASN A 295 40.52 5.14 -18.12
CA ASN A 295 40.74 3.90 -17.37
C ASN A 295 42.22 3.51 -17.31
N ASN A 296 42.97 3.70 -18.41
CA ASN A 296 44.41 3.48 -18.46
C ASN A 296 45.17 4.45 -17.53
N ALA A 297 44.75 5.72 -17.47
CA ALA A 297 45.30 6.66 -16.49
C ALA A 297 44.99 6.23 -15.04
N LEU A 298 43.78 5.73 -14.76
CA LEU A 298 43.39 5.21 -13.45
C LEU A 298 44.16 3.95 -13.03
N SER A 299 44.41 3.00 -13.93
CA SER A 299 45.16 1.78 -13.58
C SER A 299 46.59 2.08 -13.12
N HIS A 300 47.17 3.17 -13.62
CA HIS A 300 48.50 3.65 -13.26
C HIS A 300 48.56 4.53 -12.00
N ARG A 301 47.42 4.79 -11.32
CA ARG A 301 47.34 5.62 -10.10
C ARG A 301 48.30 5.17 -8.98
N SER A 302 48.69 3.89 -8.95
CA SER A 302 49.67 3.34 -8.02
C SER A 302 51.06 3.99 -8.12
N LYS A 303 51.45 4.51 -9.29
CA LYS A 303 52.71 5.27 -9.50
C LYS A 303 52.74 6.62 -8.75
N LEU A 304 51.58 7.12 -8.30
CA LEU A 304 51.48 8.33 -7.48
C LEU A 304 51.65 8.06 -5.98
N ARG A 305 51.74 6.79 -5.55
CA ARG A 305 51.86 6.44 -4.13
C ARG A 305 53.13 7.05 -3.54
N GLY A 306 52.96 7.91 -2.53
CA GLY A 306 54.06 8.66 -1.89
C GLY A 306 54.24 10.09 -2.42
N LYS A 307 53.61 10.44 -3.55
CA LYS A 307 53.35 11.83 -3.94
C LYS A 307 52.05 12.28 -3.27
N SER A 308 51.91 13.58 -2.97
CA SER A 308 50.66 14.16 -2.46
C SER A 308 49.60 14.36 -3.56
N LEU A 309 49.52 13.44 -4.52
CA LEU A 309 48.71 13.54 -5.75
C LEU A 309 47.76 12.34 -5.85
N TRP A 310 46.51 12.61 -6.18
CA TRP A 310 45.43 11.61 -6.20
C TRP A 310 44.68 11.69 -7.53
N LEU A 311 44.26 10.54 -8.07
CA LEU A 311 43.43 10.43 -9.27
C LEU A 311 42.10 9.75 -8.92
N ASP A 312 41.03 10.53 -8.97
CA ASP A 312 39.66 10.06 -8.71
C ASP A 312 38.84 10.07 -10.02
N PRO A 313 37.96 9.09 -10.27
CA PRO A 313 36.93 9.23 -11.30
C PRO A 313 35.95 10.38 -10.95
N ASP A 314 35.49 11.12 -11.95
CA ASP A 314 34.43 12.13 -11.78
C ASP A 314 33.06 11.43 -11.72
N LEU A 315 32.65 11.07 -10.51
CA LEU A 315 31.40 10.35 -10.26
C LEU A 315 30.20 11.31 -10.13
N THR A 316 29.01 10.87 -10.55
CA THR A 316 27.75 11.58 -10.25
C THR A 316 27.49 11.61 -8.74
N PRO A 317 26.66 12.53 -8.22
CA PRO A 317 26.31 12.54 -6.79
C PRO A 317 25.76 11.20 -6.28
N LEU A 318 24.93 10.52 -7.08
CA LEU A 318 24.40 9.20 -6.74
C LEU A 318 25.48 8.11 -6.80
N GLN A 319 26.40 8.17 -7.76
CA GLN A 319 27.56 7.28 -7.76
C GLN A 319 28.48 7.53 -6.56
N VAL A 320 28.72 8.79 -6.16
CA VAL A 320 29.48 9.13 -4.93
C VAL A 320 28.76 8.63 -3.69
N GLU A 321 27.44 8.75 -3.61
CA GLU A 321 26.67 8.25 -2.47
C GLU A 321 26.69 6.72 -2.42
N ASN A 322 26.54 6.04 -3.55
CA ASN A 322 26.71 4.59 -3.63
C ASN A 322 28.15 4.18 -3.31
N GLN A 323 29.15 4.94 -3.76
CA GLN A 323 30.55 4.71 -3.39
C GLN A 323 30.73 4.86 -1.87
N LYS A 324 30.13 5.86 -1.22
CA LYS A 324 30.01 6.01 0.25
C LYS A 324 29.04 5.03 0.92
N LYS A 325 28.49 4.07 0.17
CA LYS A 325 27.75 2.89 0.66
C LYS A 325 28.51 1.59 0.37
N GLU A 326 29.56 1.61 -0.47
CA GLU A 326 30.39 0.44 -0.85
C GLU A 326 31.85 0.52 -0.35
N ILE A 327 32.50 1.69 -0.37
CA ILE A 327 33.60 2.03 0.57
C ILE A 327 33.18 1.62 1.97
N GLN A 328 31.92 1.92 2.24
CA GLN A 328 31.20 1.58 3.41
C GLN A 328 30.75 0.13 3.55
N LYS A 329 30.92 -0.73 2.55
CA LYS A 329 30.84 -2.18 2.74
C LYS A 329 32.22 -2.85 2.73
N VAL A 330 33.30 -2.04 2.78
CA VAL A 330 34.70 -2.49 2.73
C VAL A 330 35.54 -2.29 4.03
N LYS A 331 35.05 -1.57 5.04
CA LYS A 331 35.81 -1.16 6.25
C LYS A 331 35.48 -1.89 7.63
N GLU A 332 34.35 -1.78 8.37
CA GLU A 332 33.83 -2.73 9.44
C GLU A 332 33.74 -4.19 9.03
N ALA A 333 33.55 -4.56 7.76
CA ALA A 333 33.81 -5.94 7.37
C ALA A 333 35.28 -6.26 7.74
N SER A 334 36.21 -5.38 7.41
CA SER A 334 37.57 -5.40 7.96
C SER A 334 37.62 -5.22 9.51
N SER A 335 36.71 -4.47 10.17
CA SER A 335 36.69 -4.41 11.67
C SER A 335 36.16 -5.67 12.33
N ALA A 336 35.29 -6.42 11.64
CA ALA A 336 34.86 -7.77 11.95
C ALA A 336 35.88 -8.80 11.47
N SER A 337 37.08 -8.34 11.08
CA SER A 337 38.22 -9.14 10.62
C SER A 337 37.98 -9.95 9.34
N LEU A 338 37.00 -9.55 8.51
CA LEU A 338 36.75 -10.07 7.17
C LEU A 338 37.55 -9.27 6.12
N ILE A 339 38.22 -9.96 5.20
CA ILE A 339 38.89 -9.30 4.07
C ILE A 339 37.83 -8.88 3.04
N ALA A 340 37.52 -7.59 2.99
CA ALA A 340 36.66 -6.98 1.98
C ALA A 340 37.48 -6.00 1.12
N TYR A 341 37.16 -5.92 -0.16
CA TYR A 341 37.74 -4.98 -1.10
C TYR A 341 36.65 -4.43 -2.03
N MET A 342 36.79 -3.16 -2.42
CA MET A 342 35.94 -2.63 -3.48
C MET A 342 36.32 -3.30 -4.80
N ARG A 343 35.32 -3.66 -5.58
CA ARG A 343 35.52 -4.01 -6.99
C ARG A 343 35.63 -2.70 -7.77
N ASP A 344 36.79 -2.48 -8.40
CA ASP A 344 37.03 -1.35 -9.33
C ASP A 344 36.12 -1.42 -10.58
#